data_AF-A0A401LR76-F1
#
_entry.id   AF-A0A401LR76-F1
#
_cell.length_a   1.000
_cell.length_b   1.000
_cell.length_c   1.000
_cell.angle_alpha   90.00
_cell.angle_beta   90.00
_cell.angle_gamma   90.00
#
_symmetry.space_group_name_H-M   'P 1'
#
loop_
_entity.id
_entity.type
_entity.pdbx_description
1 polymer ?
#
loop_
_entity_poly.entity_id
_entity_poly.type
_entity_poly.pdbx_seq_one_letter_code
_entity_poly.pdbx_strand_id
1 'polypeptide(L)'
;MKTKIYTYLVGLLVICTPFLTSCGDADLNEASGKKVAPQQVTVREVKNLNGGAIIYYTLPDDPNLKYVRAVYDVKPGVESDARASYYVDSLVVEGMQEGGKHEVKLYSVSYGEVASKPVIVEIDAKTPAYQEICHTLKYDKTFSGVKVEFENETKAKVAIGIVKKNTEGKWEQLYMHYTEAVSGNFSVHGQDAVETEFGFYVRDRWGNLSDTISFVTVPIMEIECDKSLFKNAKLPGDEWECHAWASMKLNAIECIWDGRTVGLPMYHSKNVTMPRHITIDLGKKYQFSRFVYYGRCDTQNNPEAYQKGHIHLFEMYGSNNPNPDGSFDESWTLINDYETVKASGGGLNDPVTEDDRKKVMAGEEFEVPETTAAYRYIRLRVLETWGVYGSWGEYEASSFIYINELTFYGTEAE
;
A
#
# COMPACT_ATOMS: atom_id res chain seq x y z
N MET A 1 63.81 12.20 -70.12
CA MET A 1 64.48 11.13 -70.90
C MET A 1 63.98 9.79 -70.39
N LYS A 2 63.02 9.18 -71.09
CA LYS A 2 63.12 7.92 -71.87
C LYS A 2 62.20 6.88 -71.17
N THR A 3 60.92 6.75 -71.54
CA THR A 3 60.34 6.07 -72.71
C THR A 3 60.36 4.53 -72.60
N LYS A 4 59.17 3.95 -72.36
CA LYS A 4 58.53 2.71 -72.91
C LYS A 4 59.16 1.33 -72.63
N ILE A 5 58.43 0.41 -71.98
CA ILE A 5 57.45 -0.62 -72.47
C ILE A 5 58.11 -1.82 -73.17
N TYR A 6 57.77 -3.05 -72.77
CA TYR A 6 57.24 -4.21 -73.55
C TYR A 6 57.23 -5.45 -72.61
N THR A 7 56.09 -5.97 -72.14
CA THR A 7 55.12 -6.90 -72.78
C THR A 7 55.37 -8.36 -72.40
N TYR A 8 54.37 -9.04 -71.82
CA TYR A 8 53.87 -10.35 -72.28
C TYR A 8 52.41 -10.56 -71.85
N LEU A 9 51.57 -10.82 -72.86
CA LEU A 9 50.19 -11.30 -72.79
C LEU A 9 50.15 -12.77 -72.34
N VAL A 10 49.22 -13.13 -71.45
CA VAL A 10 48.29 -14.28 -71.50
C VAL A 10 47.17 -13.91 -70.50
N GLY A 11 45.93 -13.58 -70.86
CA GLY A 11 44.94 -14.42 -71.53
C GLY A 11 44.01 -15.08 -70.50
N LEU A 12 43.00 -14.36 -69.99
CA LEU A 12 41.73 -14.99 -69.56
C LEU A 12 40.60 -13.95 -69.43
N LEU A 13 39.67 -14.08 -70.36
CA LEU A 13 38.33 -13.51 -70.38
C LEU A 13 37.42 -14.42 -69.51
N VAL A 14 36.26 -13.89 -69.09
CA VAL A 14 34.99 -14.62 -68.84
C VAL A 14 34.50 -14.69 -67.37
N ILE A 15 33.53 -13.80 -67.14
CA ILE A 15 32.27 -13.94 -66.38
C ILE A 15 32.33 -13.80 -64.85
N CYS A 16 31.87 -12.62 -64.43
CA CYS A 16 31.36 -12.32 -63.10
C CYS A 16 29.93 -12.90 -62.99
N THR A 17 29.78 -14.07 -62.40
CA THR A 17 28.47 -14.57 -61.91
C THR A 17 28.26 -14.09 -60.48
N PRO A 18 27.22 -13.29 -60.18
CA PRO A 18 26.79 -13.11 -58.81
C PRO A 18 26.20 -14.43 -58.31
N PHE A 19 26.83 -15.02 -57.29
CA PHE A 19 26.24 -16.08 -56.49
C PHE A 19 25.03 -15.50 -55.74
N LEU A 20 23.85 -15.63 -56.35
CA LEU A 20 22.59 -15.61 -55.63
C LEU A 20 22.52 -16.89 -54.81
N THR A 21 23.07 -16.87 -53.61
CA THR A 21 22.70 -17.85 -52.59
C THR A 21 21.26 -17.57 -52.22
N SER A 22 20.38 -18.43 -52.72
CA SER A 22 19.02 -18.66 -52.25
C SER A 22 19.01 -18.67 -50.73
N CYS A 23 18.69 -17.52 -50.14
CA CYS A 23 18.02 -17.45 -48.86
C CYS A 23 16.74 -18.26 -49.04
N GLY A 24 16.57 -19.36 -48.30
CA GLY A 24 15.33 -20.13 -48.38
C GLY A 24 14.17 -19.16 -48.18
N ASP A 25 13.27 -19.10 -49.15
CA ASP A 25 12.10 -18.24 -49.12
C ASP A 25 11.33 -18.51 -47.82
N ALA A 26 11.52 -17.62 -46.83
CA ALA A 26 10.46 -17.38 -45.88
C ALA A 26 9.32 -16.84 -46.75
N ASP A 27 8.29 -17.67 -46.94
CA ASP A 27 7.12 -17.32 -47.72
C ASP A 27 6.36 -16.21 -47.00
N LEU A 28 6.83 -14.97 -47.21
CA LEU A 28 6.29 -13.73 -46.66
C LEU A 28 4.99 -13.32 -47.36
N ASN A 29 4.50 -14.11 -48.32
CA ASN A 29 3.36 -13.78 -49.18
C ASN A 29 2.00 -14.31 -48.68
N GLU A 30 1.95 -15.14 -47.63
CA GLU A 30 0.70 -15.49 -46.95
C GLU A 30 0.75 -15.05 -45.49
N ALA A 31 0.45 -13.77 -45.21
CA ALA A 31 0.21 -13.29 -43.85
C ALA A 31 -0.91 -14.08 -43.12
N SER A 32 -1.71 -14.84 -43.88
CA SER A 32 -2.75 -15.75 -43.42
C SER A 32 -2.31 -17.21 -43.26
N GLY A 33 -1.07 -17.59 -43.57
CA GLY A 33 -0.59 -18.98 -43.50
C GLY A 33 -1.38 -20.03 -44.30
N LYS A 34 -0.88 -21.27 -44.30
CA LYS A 34 -1.57 -22.40 -44.93
C LYS A 34 -2.78 -22.79 -44.07
N LYS A 35 -3.93 -23.05 -44.71
CA LYS A 35 -5.17 -23.57 -44.09
C LYS A 35 -5.09 -25.06 -43.74
N VAL A 36 -3.95 -25.51 -43.22
CA VAL A 36 -3.71 -26.89 -42.79
C VAL A 36 -3.46 -26.86 -41.28
N ALA A 37 -4.14 -27.74 -40.54
CA ALA A 37 -3.92 -27.86 -39.11
C ALA A 37 -2.50 -28.40 -38.84
N PRO A 38 -1.74 -27.84 -37.87
CA PRO A 38 -0.46 -28.40 -37.50
C PRO A 38 -0.60 -29.77 -36.81
N GLN A 39 0.51 -30.49 -36.67
CA GLN A 39 0.54 -31.68 -35.80
C GLN A 39 0.25 -31.32 -34.34
N GLN A 40 -0.20 -32.30 -33.55
CA GLN A 40 -0.48 -32.09 -32.13
C GLN A 40 0.82 -31.89 -31.34
N VAL A 41 0.75 -31.07 -30.29
CA VAL A 41 1.80 -31.02 -29.27
C VAL A 41 1.86 -32.33 -28.48
N THR A 42 3.01 -32.66 -27.91
CA THR A 42 3.16 -33.80 -26.99
C THR A 42 3.33 -33.30 -25.57
N VAL A 43 2.42 -33.63 -24.66
CA VAL A 43 2.51 -33.22 -23.25
C VAL A 43 3.66 -33.96 -22.57
N ARG A 44 4.50 -33.23 -21.84
CA ARG A 44 5.65 -33.74 -21.09
C ARG A 44 5.37 -33.81 -19.60
N GLU A 45 4.82 -32.73 -19.03
CA GLU A 45 4.66 -32.56 -17.59
C GLU A 45 3.49 -31.63 -17.29
N VAL A 46 2.79 -31.88 -16.17
CA VAL A 46 1.80 -30.98 -15.59
C VAL A 46 2.25 -30.61 -14.19
N LYS A 47 2.37 -29.32 -13.91
CA LYS A 47 2.64 -28.77 -12.59
C LYS A 47 1.40 -28.05 -12.07
N ASN A 48 0.73 -28.65 -11.09
CA ASN A 48 -0.50 -28.10 -10.52
C ASN A 48 -0.25 -26.86 -9.65
N LEU A 49 -1.07 -25.83 -9.84
CA LEU A 49 -1.07 -24.55 -9.14
C LEU A 49 -2.41 -24.33 -8.42
N ASN A 50 -2.47 -23.32 -7.55
CA ASN A 50 -3.73 -22.87 -6.95
C ASN A 50 -4.68 -22.34 -8.02
N GLY A 51 -5.82 -22.99 -8.23
CA GLY A 51 -6.81 -22.61 -9.25
C GLY A 51 -6.30 -22.73 -10.69
N GLY A 52 -5.35 -23.63 -10.96
CA GLY A 52 -4.77 -23.80 -12.29
C GLY A 52 -3.62 -24.81 -12.38
N ALA A 53 -2.86 -24.75 -13.47
CA ALA A 53 -1.67 -25.55 -13.69
C ALA A 53 -0.76 -24.94 -14.75
N ILE A 54 0.51 -25.35 -14.76
CA ILE A 54 1.43 -25.16 -15.89
C ILE A 54 1.49 -26.49 -16.64
N ILE A 55 1.23 -26.44 -17.95
CA ILE A 55 1.34 -27.61 -18.81
C ILE A 55 2.56 -27.42 -19.71
N TYR A 56 3.54 -28.32 -19.57
CA TYR A 56 4.74 -28.37 -20.38
C TYR A 56 4.55 -29.37 -21.52
N TYR A 57 4.96 -28.98 -22.72
CA TYR A 57 4.79 -29.79 -23.91
C TYR A 57 6.01 -29.68 -24.83
N THR A 58 6.08 -30.57 -25.81
CA THR A 58 7.00 -30.52 -26.95
C THR A 58 6.22 -30.03 -28.15
N LEU A 59 6.74 -28.99 -28.80
CA LEU A 59 6.18 -28.47 -30.05
C LEU A 59 6.48 -29.44 -31.20
N PRO A 60 5.53 -29.65 -32.12
CA PRO A 60 5.81 -30.39 -33.34
C PRO A 60 6.76 -29.59 -34.24
N ASP A 61 7.59 -30.31 -35.02
CA ASP A 61 8.40 -29.72 -36.08
C ASP A 61 7.50 -29.41 -37.30
N ASP A 62 6.73 -28.33 -37.18
CA ASP A 62 5.77 -27.88 -38.18
C ASP A 62 5.94 -26.38 -38.44
N PRO A 63 6.46 -25.97 -39.62
CA PRO A 63 6.67 -24.56 -39.93
C PRO A 63 5.36 -23.75 -40.02
N ASN A 64 4.20 -24.41 -40.07
CA ASN A 64 2.90 -23.75 -40.07
C ASN A 64 2.37 -23.47 -38.65
N LEU A 65 3.03 -23.94 -37.58
CA LEU A 65 2.62 -23.70 -36.21
C LEU A 65 2.84 -22.24 -35.80
N LYS A 66 1.76 -21.56 -35.38
CA LYS A 66 1.81 -20.18 -34.88
C LYS A 66 1.81 -20.11 -33.36
N TYR A 67 0.90 -20.85 -32.73
CA TYR A 67 0.75 -20.87 -31.28
C TYR A 67 0.05 -22.14 -30.78
N VAL A 68 0.15 -22.38 -29.48
CA VAL A 68 -0.61 -23.41 -28.76
C VAL A 68 -1.74 -22.72 -27.99
N ARG A 69 -2.94 -23.29 -28.05
CA ARG A 69 -4.12 -22.81 -27.31
C ARG A 69 -4.62 -23.87 -26.36
N ALA A 70 -4.81 -23.51 -25.09
CA ALA A 70 -5.57 -24.31 -24.14
C ALA A 70 -7.01 -23.78 -24.06
N VAL A 71 -7.95 -24.70 -23.94
CA VAL A 71 -9.36 -24.40 -23.68
C VAL A 71 -9.79 -25.21 -22.47
N TYR A 72 -10.38 -24.56 -21.47
CA TYR A 72 -10.74 -25.16 -20.19
C TYR A 72 -11.89 -24.39 -19.53
N ASP A 73 -12.64 -25.04 -18.64
CA ASP A 73 -13.70 -24.39 -17.88
C ASP A 73 -13.12 -23.74 -16.61
N VAL A 74 -13.42 -22.46 -16.38
CA VAL A 74 -13.09 -21.77 -15.12
C VAL A 74 -14.15 -21.99 -14.05
N LYS A 75 -15.39 -22.26 -14.47
CA LYS A 75 -16.51 -22.71 -13.66
C LYS A 75 -17.46 -23.52 -14.56
N PRO A 76 -18.35 -24.34 -14.00
CA PRO A 76 -19.23 -25.19 -14.80
C PRO A 76 -19.95 -24.40 -15.92
N GLY A 77 -19.63 -24.72 -17.18
CA GLY A 77 -20.23 -24.11 -18.36
C GLY A 77 -19.68 -22.73 -18.77
N VAL A 78 -18.60 -22.25 -18.15
CA VAL A 78 -17.91 -21.01 -18.55
C VAL A 78 -16.47 -21.33 -18.96
N GLU A 79 -16.28 -21.32 -20.27
CA GLU A 79 -15.01 -21.60 -20.93
C GLU A 79 -14.06 -20.40 -20.87
N SER A 80 -12.77 -20.68 -20.74
CA SER A 80 -11.65 -19.74 -20.88
C SER A 80 -10.58 -20.33 -21.80
N ASP A 81 -9.81 -19.45 -22.43
CA ASP A 81 -8.65 -19.86 -23.23
C ASP A 81 -7.34 -19.21 -22.76
N ALA A 82 -6.27 -19.97 -22.89
CA ALA A 82 -4.90 -19.49 -22.72
C ALA A 82 -4.11 -19.76 -23.99
N ARG A 83 -3.12 -18.91 -24.28
CA ARG A 83 -2.31 -19.03 -25.51
C ARG A 83 -0.84 -18.86 -25.19
N ALA A 84 -0.03 -19.64 -25.90
CA ALA A 84 1.41 -19.63 -25.79
C ALA A 84 2.00 -19.62 -27.20
N SER A 85 2.92 -18.67 -27.47
CA SER A 85 3.52 -18.54 -28.79
C SER A 85 4.40 -19.74 -29.14
N TYR A 86 4.76 -19.87 -30.42
CA TYR A 86 5.72 -20.89 -30.87
C TYR A 86 7.07 -20.86 -30.14
N TYR A 87 7.45 -19.76 -29.49
CA TYR A 87 8.75 -19.61 -28.84
C TYR A 87 8.81 -20.16 -27.41
N VAL A 88 7.69 -20.67 -26.88
CA VAL A 88 7.60 -21.21 -25.53
C VAL A 88 7.04 -22.63 -25.53
N ASP A 89 7.51 -23.44 -24.60
CA ASP A 89 7.22 -24.87 -24.49
C ASP A 89 6.26 -25.20 -23.33
N SER A 90 5.59 -24.17 -22.81
CA SER A 90 4.63 -24.28 -21.72
C SER A 90 3.53 -23.22 -21.80
N LEU A 91 2.42 -23.53 -21.14
CA LEU A 91 1.27 -22.65 -21.00
C LEU A 91 0.73 -22.74 -19.58
N VAL A 92 0.23 -21.62 -19.06
CA VAL A 92 -0.46 -21.54 -17.77
C VAL A 92 -1.96 -21.50 -18.00
N VAL A 93 -2.68 -22.42 -17.37
CA VAL A 93 -4.15 -22.34 -17.20
C VAL A 93 -4.45 -21.89 -15.78
N GLU A 94 -5.38 -20.96 -15.63
CA GLU A 94 -5.64 -20.27 -14.36
C GLU A 94 -7.05 -19.69 -14.29
N GLY A 95 -7.49 -19.36 -13.08
CA GLY A 95 -8.80 -18.75 -12.81
C GLY A 95 -9.90 -19.75 -12.49
N MET A 96 -9.57 -21.01 -12.24
CA MET A 96 -10.53 -22.03 -11.86
C MET A 96 -11.15 -21.71 -10.50
N GLN A 97 -12.48 -21.79 -10.42
CA GLN A 97 -13.26 -21.49 -9.22
C GLN A 97 -13.03 -22.52 -8.11
N GLU A 98 -12.70 -23.77 -8.47
CA GLU A 98 -12.51 -24.88 -7.53
C GLU A 98 -11.22 -25.64 -7.83
N GLY A 99 -10.62 -26.22 -6.79
CA GLY A 99 -9.53 -27.18 -6.94
C GLY A 99 -10.04 -28.54 -7.42
N GLY A 100 -9.12 -29.50 -7.59
CA GLY A 100 -9.41 -30.86 -8.03
C GLY A 100 -9.17 -31.07 -9.52
N LYS A 101 -9.76 -32.14 -10.05
CA LYS A 101 -9.51 -32.59 -11.42
C LYS A 101 -10.25 -31.75 -12.45
N HIS A 102 -9.51 -31.28 -13.46
CA HIS A 102 -10.06 -30.53 -14.59
C HIS A 102 -9.53 -31.05 -15.92
N GLU A 103 -10.38 -31.04 -16.94
CA GLU A 103 -10.00 -31.36 -18.32
C GLU A 103 -9.54 -30.09 -19.04
N VAL A 104 -8.35 -30.12 -19.64
CA VAL A 104 -7.80 -29.07 -20.48
C VAL A 104 -7.58 -29.59 -21.90
N LYS A 105 -8.10 -28.88 -22.89
CA LYS A 105 -7.94 -29.23 -24.32
C LYS A 105 -6.83 -28.38 -24.93
N LEU A 106 -5.72 -29.02 -25.30
CA LEU A 106 -4.61 -28.36 -25.98
C LEU A 106 -4.70 -28.51 -27.50
N TYR A 107 -4.57 -27.38 -28.20
CA TYR A 107 -4.60 -27.30 -29.65
C TYR A 107 -3.31 -26.68 -30.18
N SER A 108 -2.78 -27.25 -31.24
CA SER A 108 -1.81 -26.57 -32.10
C SER A 108 -2.58 -25.72 -33.12
N VAL A 109 -2.25 -24.44 -33.25
CA VAL A 109 -2.97 -23.51 -34.13
C VAL A 109 -2.01 -22.94 -35.18
N SER A 110 -2.42 -23.01 -36.45
CA SER A 110 -1.61 -22.50 -37.56
C SER A 110 -1.70 -21.00 -37.75
N TYR A 111 -0.85 -20.46 -38.64
CA TYR A 111 -0.95 -19.06 -39.08
C TYR A 111 -2.30 -18.71 -39.74
N GLY A 112 -2.98 -19.71 -40.31
CA GLY A 112 -4.33 -19.59 -40.86
C GLY A 112 -5.46 -19.87 -39.88
N GLU A 113 -5.19 -19.85 -38.57
CA GLU A 113 -6.17 -20.02 -37.50
C GLU A 113 -6.92 -21.37 -37.57
N VAL A 114 -6.28 -22.39 -38.15
CA VAL A 114 -6.80 -23.76 -38.19
C VAL A 114 -6.20 -24.54 -37.04
N ALA A 115 -7.06 -25.03 -36.14
CA ALA A 115 -6.67 -25.84 -34.98
C ALA A 115 -6.54 -27.32 -35.33
N SER A 116 -5.60 -28.01 -34.69
CA SER A 116 -5.49 -29.47 -34.70
C SER A 116 -6.64 -30.14 -33.94
N LYS A 117 -6.65 -31.48 -33.89
CA LYS A 117 -7.45 -32.20 -32.89
C LYS A 117 -6.89 -31.93 -31.49
N PRO A 118 -7.72 -31.88 -30.44
CA PRO A 118 -7.23 -31.61 -29.10
C PRO A 118 -6.40 -32.76 -28.55
N VAL A 119 -5.36 -32.42 -27.80
CA VAL A 119 -4.78 -33.32 -26.79
C VAL A 119 -5.50 -33.03 -25.47
N ILE A 120 -6.10 -34.06 -24.89
CA ILE A 120 -6.80 -33.95 -23.62
C ILE A 120 -5.78 -34.12 -22.49
N VAL A 121 -5.73 -33.14 -21.59
CA VAL A 121 -4.83 -33.13 -20.43
C VAL A 121 -5.68 -33.05 -19.17
N GLU A 122 -5.53 -34.04 -18.29
CA GLU A 122 -6.10 -33.97 -16.95
C GLU A 122 -5.11 -33.23 -16.04
N ILE A 123 -5.58 -32.18 -15.39
CA ILE A 123 -4.85 -31.49 -14.33
C ILE A 123 -5.53 -31.75 -12.98
N ASP A 124 -4.82 -31.52 -11.87
CA ASP A 124 -5.37 -31.62 -10.51
C ASP A 124 -5.05 -30.33 -9.76
N ALA A 125 -5.82 -29.28 -10.03
CA ALA A 125 -5.59 -27.93 -9.52
C ALA A 125 -5.65 -27.92 -7.98
N LYS A 126 -4.72 -27.21 -7.34
CA LYS A 126 -4.81 -26.97 -5.90
C LYS A 126 -5.95 -25.99 -5.60
N THR A 127 -6.36 -25.93 -4.33
CA THR A 127 -7.35 -24.97 -3.84
C THR A 127 -7.02 -23.55 -4.34
N PRO A 128 -7.97 -22.82 -4.95
CA PRO A 128 -7.72 -21.46 -5.43
C PRO A 128 -7.29 -20.53 -4.31
N ALA A 129 -6.33 -19.64 -4.62
CA ALA A 129 -5.70 -18.77 -3.64
C ALA A 129 -6.70 -17.90 -2.86
N TYR A 130 -7.78 -17.41 -3.51
CA TYR A 130 -8.79 -16.58 -2.83
C TYR A 130 -9.53 -17.35 -1.71
N GLN A 131 -9.72 -18.66 -1.85
CA GLN A 131 -10.32 -19.49 -0.81
C GLN A 131 -9.34 -19.72 0.34
N GLU A 132 -8.08 -20.00 0.03
CA GLU A 132 -7.03 -20.16 1.05
C GLU A 132 -6.85 -18.89 1.88
N ILE A 133 -6.76 -17.73 1.23
CA ILE A 133 -6.64 -16.43 1.90
C ILE A 133 -7.88 -16.14 2.77
N CYS A 134 -9.08 -16.51 2.33
CA CYS A 134 -10.28 -16.31 3.13
C CYS A 134 -10.21 -17.04 4.50
N HIS A 135 -9.55 -18.20 4.56
CA HIS A 135 -9.37 -18.96 5.79
C HIS A 135 -8.27 -18.39 6.71
N THR A 136 -7.40 -17.51 6.22
CA THR A 136 -6.34 -16.86 7.02
C THR A 136 -6.79 -15.55 7.64
N LEU A 137 -7.96 -15.03 7.23
CA LEU A 137 -8.47 -13.76 7.73
C LEU A 137 -8.66 -13.81 9.24
N LYS A 138 -7.97 -12.90 9.94
CA LYS A 138 -8.23 -12.57 11.33
C LYS A 138 -8.88 -11.20 11.38
N TYR A 139 -9.86 -11.03 12.24
CA TYR A 139 -10.62 -9.81 12.32
C TYR A 139 -11.08 -9.55 13.73
N ASP A 140 -11.14 -8.28 14.10
CA ASP A 140 -11.65 -7.81 15.38
C ASP A 140 -12.21 -6.40 15.23
N LYS A 141 -12.93 -5.93 16.26
CA LYS A 141 -13.30 -4.52 16.37
C LYS A 141 -12.05 -3.66 16.56
N THR A 142 -12.12 -2.44 16.05
CA THR A 142 -11.18 -1.36 16.37
C THR A 142 -11.96 -0.06 16.57
N PHE A 143 -11.27 1.04 16.83
CA PHE A 143 -11.88 2.36 16.95
C PHE A 143 -12.65 2.73 15.67
N SER A 144 -13.92 3.11 15.84
CA SER A 144 -14.79 3.50 14.73
C SER A 144 -14.89 2.43 13.63
N GLY A 145 -14.63 1.14 13.91
CA GLY A 145 -14.41 0.21 12.83
C GLY A 145 -14.14 -1.25 13.13
N VAL A 146 -13.59 -1.91 12.10
CA VAL A 146 -13.04 -3.27 12.16
C VAL A 146 -11.63 -3.29 11.59
N LYS A 147 -10.79 -4.16 12.14
CA LYS A 147 -9.44 -4.46 11.64
C LYS A 147 -9.43 -5.84 11.02
N VAL A 148 -8.64 -6.00 9.96
CA VAL A 148 -8.44 -7.27 9.26
C VAL A 148 -6.95 -7.53 9.09
N GLU A 149 -6.53 -8.75 9.37
CA GLU A 149 -5.20 -9.28 9.07
C GLU A 149 -5.35 -10.47 8.11
N PHE A 150 -4.40 -10.66 7.20
CA PHE A 150 -4.45 -11.73 6.20
C PHE A 150 -3.07 -12.28 5.89
N GLU A 151 -3.06 -13.52 5.40
CA GLU A 151 -1.89 -14.18 4.80
C GLU A 151 -2.23 -14.65 3.37
N ASN A 152 -1.30 -14.39 2.45
CA ASN A 152 -1.37 -14.67 1.01
C ASN A 152 -0.01 -15.21 0.53
N GLU A 153 0.31 -16.43 0.95
CA GLU A 153 1.59 -17.09 0.60
C GLU A 153 1.83 -17.17 -0.92
N THR A 154 0.75 -17.23 -1.70
CA THR A 154 0.79 -17.34 -3.16
C THR A 154 1.13 -16.02 -3.88
N LYS A 155 1.08 -14.88 -3.17
CA LYS A 155 1.14 -13.52 -3.76
C LYS A 155 0.09 -13.31 -4.85
N ALA A 156 -1.06 -13.97 -4.73
CA ALA A 156 -2.16 -13.81 -5.67
C ALA A 156 -2.70 -12.37 -5.59
N LYS A 157 -3.02 -11.81 -6.76
CA LYS A 157 -3.71 -10.52 -6.86
C LYS A 157 -5.18 -10.71 -6.46
N VAL A 158 -5.54 -10.23 -5.28
CA VAL A 158 -6.88 -10.37 -4.72
C VAL A 158 -7.42 -9.04 -4.21
N ALA A 159 -8.73 -9.01 -3.99
CA ALA A 159 -9.42 -7.95 -3.29
C ALA A 159 -10.17 -8.53 -2.08
N ILE A 160 -9.84 -8.06 -0.88
CA ILE A 160 -10.52 -8.43 0.37
C ILE A 160 -11.67 -7.44 0.57
N GLY A 161 -12.89 -7.93 0.50
CA GLY A 161 -14.11 -7.15 0.68
C GLY A 161 -14.62 -7.21 2.10
N ILE A 162 -15.06 -6.05 2.59
CA ILE A 162 -15.78 -5.92 3.86
C ILE A 162 -17.17 -5.40 3.55
N VAL A 163 -18.17 -6.11 4.05
CA VAL A 163 -19.58 -5.72 4.00
C VAL A 163 -20.10 -5.55 5.41
N LYS A 164 -21.14 -4.72 5.58
CA LYS A 164 -21.89 -4.64 6.82
C LYS A 164 -23.35 -4.93 6.56
N LYS A 165 -24.03 -5.54 7.51
CA LYS A 165 -25.45 -5.84 7.40
C LYS A 165 -26.26 -4.66 7.92
N ASN A 166 -27.17 -4.16 7.10
CA ASN A 166 -28.07 -3.08 7.49
C ASN A 166 -29.26 -3.60 8.32
N THR A 167 -30.11 -2.68 8.77
CA THR A 167 -31.29 -2.99 9.60
C THR A 167 -32.34 -3.85 8.90
N GLU A 168 -32.34 -3.92 7.56
CA GLU A 168 -33.19 -4.81 6.76
C GLU A 168 -32.58 -6.21 6.57
N GLY A 169 -31.39 -6.46 7.12
CA GLY A 169 -30.67 -7.72 6.98
C GLY A 169 -29.91 -7.86 5.66
N LYS A 170 -29.76 -6.78 4.87
CA LYS A 170 -29.04 -6.78 3.59
C LYS A 170 -27.58 -6.40 3.80
N TRP A 171 -26.70 -7.05 3.05
CA TRP A 171 -25.27 -6.71 3.01
C TRP A 171 -25.05 -5.47 2.15
N GLU A 172 -24.30 -4.52 2.70
CA GLU A 172 -23.84 -3.30 2.03
C GLU A 172 -22.32 -3.30 1.96
N GLN A 173 -21.77 -2.99 0.78
CA GLN A 173 -20.33 -2.88 0.60
C GLN A 173 -19.80 -1.73 1.45
N LEU A 174 -18.86 -2.04 2.35
CA LEU A 174 -18.20 -1.06 3.18
C LEU A 174 -16.85 -0.65 2.60
N TYR A 175 -16.01 -1.63 2.27
CA TYR A 175 -14.64 -1.37 1.81
C TYR A 175 -14.09 -2.51 0.94
N MET A 176 -13.11 -2.20 0.09
CA MET A 176 -12.38 -3.17 -0.72
C MET A 176 -10.88 -2.89 -0.62
N HIS A 177 -10.12 -3.82 -0.06
CA HIS A 177 -8.67 -3.75 0.02
C HIS A 177 -8.03 -4.58 -1.12
N TYR A 178 -7.24 -3.95 -1.99
CA TYR A 178 -6.57 -4.63 -3.11
C TYR A 178 -5.11 -4.91 -2.76
N THR A 179 -4.66 -6.15 -2.94
CA THR A 179 -3.31 -6.56 -2.51
C THR A 179 -2.76 -7.76 -3.27
N GLU A 180 -1.43 -7.85 -3.31
CA GLU A 180 -0.63 -9.03 -3.68
C GLU A 180 0.48 -9.31 -2.64
N ALA A 181 0.43 -8.61 -1.50
CA ALA A 181 1.40 -8.78 -0.42
C ALA A 181 1.27 -10.17 0.22
N VAL A 182 2.39 -10.71 0.71
CA VAL A 182 2.44 -12.05 1.34
C VAL A 182 1.63 -12.10 2.63
N SER A 183 1.56 -10.98 3.35
CA SER A 183 0.69 -10.77 4.50
C SER A 183 0.45 -9.28 4.66
N GLY A 184 -0.52 -8.93 5.48
CA GLY A 184 -0.81 -7.54 5.79
C GLY A 184 -1.91 -7.39 6.82
N ASN A 185 -2.11 -6.16 7.26
CA ASN A 185 -3.25 -5.77 8.06
C ASN A 185 -3.75 -4.40 7.60
N PHE A 186 -5.03 -4.13 7.82
CA PHE A 186 -5.66 -2.85 7.56
C PHE A 186 -6.90 -2.67 8.43
N SER A 187 -7.28 -1.42 8.68
CA SER A 187 -8.47 -1.05 9.43
C SER A 187 -9.45 -0.27 8.56
N VAL A 188 -10.74 -0.39 8.87
CA VAL A 188 -11.81 0.38 8.23
C VAL A 188 -12.57 1.12 9.31
N HIS A 189 -12.44 2.45 9.29
CA HIS A 189 -13.05 3.36 10.25
C HIS A 189 -14.39 3.92 9.76
N GLY A 190 -15.00 4.85 10.53
CA GLY A 190 -16.24 5.55 10.18
C GLY A 190 -17.53 4.78 10.50
N GLN A 191 -17.45 3.79 11.40
CA GLN A 191 -18.59 3.01 11.87
C GLN A 191 -19.02 3.46 13.26
N ASP A 192 -20.34 3.57 13.45
CA ASP A 192 -20.93 3.87 14.75
C ASP A 192 -20.67 2.73 15.73
N ALA A 193 -20.55 3.07 17.03
CA ALA A 193 -20.39 2.12 18.12
C ALA A 193 -21.73 1.45 18.49
N VAL A 194 -22.32 0.74 17.51
CA VAL A 194 -23.56 -0.03 17.66
C VAL A 194 -23.33 -1.47 17.20
N GLU A 195 -24.11 -2.40 17.74
CA GLU A 195 -24.03 -3.81 17.34
C GLU A 195 -24.26 -3.94 15.83
N THR A 196 -23.26 -4.47 15.13
CA THR A 196 -23.22 -4.57 13.67
C THR A 196 -22.66 -5.93 13.28
N GLU A 197 -23.30 -6.58 12.30
CA GLU A 197 -22.76 -7.78 11.67
C GLU A 197 -21.88 -7.38 10.48
N PHE A 198 -20.57 -7.65 10.57
CA PHE A 198 -19.62 -7.46 9.49
C PHE A 198 -19.35 -8.77 8.77
N GLY A 199 -19.20 -8.71 7.45
CA GLY A 199 -18.88 -9.85 6.61
C GLY A 199 -17.60 -9.60 5.81
N PHE A 200 -16.84 -10.66 5.58
CA PHE A 200 -15.54 -10.63 4.92
C PHE A 200 -15.52 -11.69 3.82
N TYR A 201 -15.01 -11.32 2.66
CA TYR A 201 -14.83 -12.25 1.55
C TYR A 201 -13.61 -11.85 0.73
N VAL A 202 -13.07 -12.79 -0.04
CA VAL A 202 -11.95 -12.56 -0.94
C VAL A 202 -12.41 -12.77 -2.36
N ARG A 203 -12.05 -11.82 -3.23
CA ARG A 203 -12.31 -11.86 -4.67
C ARG A 203 -11.01 -11.96 -5.44
N ASP A 204 -10.92 -12.88 -6.38
CA ASP A 204 -9.78 -12.94 -7.30
C ASP A 204 -9.96 -12.02 -8.53
N ARG A 205 -8.96 -11.97 -9.40
CA ARG A 205 -9.00 -11.16 -10.63
C ARG A 205 -9.97 -11.67 -11.70
N TRP A 206 -10.45 -12.90 -11.59
CA TRP A 206 -11.43 -13.50 -12.51
C TRP A 206 -12.87 -13.30 -12.03
N GLY A 207 -13.06 -12.72 -10.84
CA GLY A 207 -14.35 -12.45 -10.24
C GLY A 207 -14.91 -13.61 -9.44
N ASN A 208 -14.11 -14.65 -9.15
CA ASN A 208 -14.51 -15.68 -8.20
C ASN A 208 -14.54 -15.08 -6.79
N LEU A 209 -15.51 -15.51 -5.99
CA LEU A 209 -15.74 -15.05 -4.63
C LEU A 209 -15.62 -16.23 -3.68
N SER A 210 -14.96 -16.03 -2.54
CA SER A 210 -15.06 -16.95 -1.40
C SER A 210 -16.47 -16.89 -0.80
N ASP A 211 -16.76 -17.85 0.07
CA ASP A 211 -17.85 -17.66 1.02
C ASP A 211 -17.62 -16.41 1.87
N THR A 212 -18.71 -15.84 2.37
CA THR A 212 -18.67 -14.72 3.31
C THR A 212 -18.61 -15.26 4.73
N ILE A 213 -17.53 -14.98 5.44
CA ILE A 213 -17.45 -15.20 6.89
C ILE A 213 -17.96 -13.94 7.58
N SER A 214 -18.73 -14.08 8.65
CA SER A 214 -19.26 -12.92 9.39
C SER A 214 -18.99 -12.99 10.88
N PHE A 215 -18.94 -11.82 11.51
CA PHE A 215 -18.93 -11.68 12.95
C PHE A 215 -19.75 -10.47 13.40
N VAL A 216 -20.44 -10.62 14.53
CA VAL A 216 -21.20 -9.55 15.17
C VAL A 216 -20.30 -8.90 16.22
N THR A 217 -20.16 -7.58 16.16
CA THR A 217 -19.41 -6.82 17.16
C THR A 217 -20.00 -5.43 17.36
N VAL A 218 -19.50 -4.74 18.38
CA VAL A 218 -19.71 -3.30 18.57
C VAL A 218 -18.35 -2.64 18.35
N PRO A 219 -18.16 -1.84 17.28
CA PRO A 219 -16.94 -1.06 17.10
C PRO A 219 -16.62 -0.23 18.35
N ILE A 220 -15.33 0.00 18.61
CA ILE A 220 -14.94 0.83 19.76
C ILE A 220 -15.36 2.26 19.45
N MET A 221 -16.07 2.89 20.37
CA MET A 221 -16.47 4.29 20.23
C MET A 221 -15.22 5.17 20.09
N GLU A 222 -15.17 5.97 19.02
CA GLU A 222 -14.14 6.98 18.84
C GLU A 222 -14.79 8.36 18.98
N ILE A 223 -14.34 9.11 19.98
CA ILE A 223 -14.72 10.50 20.21
C ILE A 223 -13.49 11.37 20.25
N GLU A 224 -13.66 12.65 19.92
CA GLU A 224 -12.68 13.67 20.27
C GLU A 224 -12.63 13.79 21.80
N CYS A 225 -11.43 13.78 22.37
CA CYS A 225 -11.23 13.96 23.81
C CYS A 225 -11.77 15.33 24.25
N ASP A 226 -12.40 15.41 25.42
CA ASP A 226 -13.04 16.65 25.89
C ASP A 226 -12.00 17.74 26.25
N LYS A 227 -11.71 18.61 25.28
CA LYS A 227 -10.77 19.73 25.40
C LYS A 227 -11.15 20.74 26.48
N SER A 228 -12.42 20.78 26.91
CA SER A 228 -12.82 21.67 28.01
C SER A 228 -12.20 21.28 29.36
N LEU A 229 -11.72 20.04 29.46
CA LEU A 229 -11.05 19.50 30.65
C LEU A 229 -9.52 19.67 30.59
N PHE A 230 -8.98 19.99 29.41
CA PHE A 230 -7.54 20.03 29.19
C PHE A 230 -6.89 21.17 29.95
N LYS A 231 -5.73 20.88 30.53
CA LYS A 231 -4.91 21.85 31.26
C LYS A 231 -3.46 21.67 30.91
N ASN A 232 -2.74 22.78 30.89
CA ASN A 232 -1.29 22.73 30.94
C ASN A 232 -0.85 22.12 32.28
N ALA A 233 -0.15 20.98 32.24
CA ALA A 233 0.31 20.32 33.47
C ALA A 233 1.42 21.13 34.18
N LYS A 234 2.16 21.97 33.44
CA LYS A 234 3.22 22.85 33.96
C LYS A 234 4.24 22.11 34.83
N LEU A 235 4.62 20.90 34.44
CA LEU A 235 5.63 20.15 35.18
C LEU A 235 7.00 20.86 35.05
N PRO A 236 7.87 20.82 36.07
CA PRO A 236 9.21 21.40 35.93
C PRO A 236 9.95 20.82 34.72
N GLY A 237 10.55 21.69 33.90
CA GLY A 237 11.20 21.30 32.65
C GLY A 237 10.30 21.32 31.40
N ASP A 238 8.97 21.40 31.55
CA ASP A 238 8.06 21.60 30.42
C ASP A 238 8.31 22.97 29.76
N GLU A 239 8.31 22.99 28.44
CA GLU A 239 8.47 24.19 27.61
C GLU A 239 7.12 24.90 27.40
N TRP A 240 6.48 25.37 28.46
CA TRP A 240 5.17 26.04 28.35
C TRP A 240 5.27 27.55 28.08
N GLU A 241 6.46 28.13 28.17
CA GLU A 241 6.68 29.55 27.90
C GLU A 241 6.67 29.85 26.40
N CYS A 242 5.89 30.86 26.00
CA CYS A 242 5.84 31.30 24.61
C CYS A 242 6.91 32.35 24.31
N HIS A 243 7.27 32.47 23.04
CA HIS A 243 8.16 33.51 22.54
C HIS A 243 7.71 34.92 22.98
N ALA A 244 8.64 35.84 23.26
CA ALA A 244 8.29 37.16 23.80
C ALA A 244 7.36 38.00 22.88
N TRP A 245 7.47 37.83 21.55
CA TRP A 245 6.50 38.42 20.62
C TRP A 245 5.13 37.70 20.65
N ALA A 246 5.15 36.39 20.91
CA ALA A 246 3.97 35.57 21.03
C ALA A 246 3.20 35.88 22.33
N SER A 247 3.90 36.17 23.44
CA SER A 247 3.27 36.56 24.70
C SER A 247 2.53 37.91 24.63
N MET A 248 2.95 38.83 23.74
CA MET A 248 2.20 40.07 23.43
C MET A 248 0.91 39.81 22.63
N LYS A 249 0.76 38.62 22.03
CA LYS A 249 -0.39 38.19 21.22
C LYS A 249 -1.30 37.19 21.94
N LEU A 250 -1.07 36.95 23.24
CA LEU A 250 -1.78 35.94 24.04
C LEU A 250 -1.59 34.50 23.53
N ASN A 251 -0.49 34.23 22.83
CA ASN A 251 -0.10 32.87 22.49
C ASN A 251 0.33 32.17 23.79
N ALA A 252 -0.52 31.27 24.28
CA ALA A 252 -0.30 30.47 25.48
C ALA A 252 -0.40 28.99 25.07
N ILE A 253 0.21 28.07 25.81
CA ILE A 253 0.13 26.65 25.45
C ILE A 253 -1.32 26.15 25.36
N GLU A 254 -2.25 26.78 26.09
CA GLU A 254 -3.68 26.46 26.08
C GLU A 254 -4.34 26.65 24.71
N CYS A 255 -3.75 27.39 23.78
CA CYS A 255 -4.29 27.51 22.42
C CYS A 255 -4.06 26.27 21.56
N ILE A 256 -3.22 25.31 21.96
CA ILE A 256 -3.05 24.06 21.18
C ILE A 256 -4.24 23.11 21.30
N TRP A 257 -5.26 23.45 22.10
CA TRP A 257 -6.50 22.67 22.21
C TRP A 257 -7.74 23.59 22.24
N ASP A 258 -7.67 24.75 21.60
CA ASP A 258 -8.80 25.70 21.56
C ASP A 258 -9.66 25.58 20.29
N GLY A 259 -9.34 24.61 19.42
CA GLY A 259 -10.03 24.34 18.17
C GLY A 259 -9.55 25.18 16.98
N ARG A 260 -8.53 26.03 17.15
CA ARG A 260 -8.02 26.90 16.07
C ARG A 260 -6.93 26.24 15.24
N THR A 261 -7.33 25.72 14.09
CA THR A 261 -6.40 25.13 13.11
C THR A 261 -5.70 26.15 12.20
N VAL A 262 -6.21 27.40 12.12
CA VAL A 262 -5.64 28.48 11.31
C VAL A 262 -5.68 29.82 12.05
N GLY A 263 -4.59 30.58 11.98
CA GLY A 263 -4.45 31.93 12.51
C GLY A 263 -3.82 31.96 13.90
N LEU A 264 -4.02 33.10 14.57
CA LEU A 264 -3.52 33.39 15.92
C LEU A 264 -4.70 33.47 16.93
N PRO A 265 -4.46 33.24 18.23
CA PRO A 265 -3.20 32.78 18.82
C PRO A 265 -2.86 31.33 18.44
N MET A 266 -1.55 31.02 18.46
CA MET A 266 -0.98 29.67 18.31
C MET A 266 0.16 29.48 19.30
N TYR A 267 0.54 28.24 19.62
CA TYR A 267 1.71 28.01 20.44
C TYR A 267 2.96 28.17 19.60
N HIS A 268 3.84 29.05 20.09
CA HIS A 268 5.14 29.34 19.53
C HIS A 268 6.11 29.41 20.69
N SER A 269 6.91 28.36 20.89
CA SER A 269 7.91 28.32 21.96
C SER A 269 8.90 29.47 21.83
N LYS A 270 9.63 29.80 22.89
CA LYS A 270 10.89 30.55 22.74
C LYS A 270 11.90 29.74 21.89
N ASN A 271 13.05 30.32 21.58
CA ASN A 271 14.11 29.54 20.96
C ASN A 271 14.62 28.52 21.98
N VAL A 272 14.56 27.23 21.64
CA VAL A 272 14.80 26.13 22.56
C VAL A 272 15.69 25.07 21.93
N THR A 273 16.63 24.56 22.73
CA THR A 273 17.52 23.46 22.34
C THR A 273 16.77 22.15 22.36
N MET A 274 16.77 21.36 21.28
CA MET A 274 16.12 20.06 21.26
C MET A 274 16.97 18.98 21.94
N PRO A 275 16.35 17.96 22.56
CA PRO A 275 14.90 17.74 22.65
C PRO A 275 14.22 18.63 23.71
N ARG A 276 12.94 18.96 23.48
CA ARG A 276 12.06 19.64 24.46
C ARG A 276 10.69 19.02 24.49
N HIS A 277 9.96 19.24 25.59
CA HIS A 277 8.66 18.63 25.77
C HIS A 277 7.65 19.58 26.39
N ILE A 278 6.39 19.29 26.14
CA ILE A 278 5.22 19.92 26.77
C ILE A 278 4.33 18.80 27.32
N THR A 279 3.57 19.10 28.39
CA THR A 279 2.68 18.12 29.01
C THR A 279 1.26 18.68 29.15
N ILE A 280 0.29 17.87 28.73
CA ILE A 280 -1.14 18.17 28.79
C ILE A 280 -1.79 17.20 29.79
N ASP A 281 -2.50 17.74 30.78
CA ASP A 281 -3.47 16.99 31.58
C ASP A 281 -4.80 16.99 30.82
N LEU A 282 -5.25 15.84 30.34
CA LEU A 282 -6.50 15.71 29.60
C LEU A 282 -7.75 15.72 30.50
N GLY A 283 -7.55 15.77 31.83
CA GLY A 283 -8.60 15.76 32.86
C GLY A 283 -9.25 14.39 33.09
N LYS A 284 -9.23 13.53 32.09
CA LYS A 284 -9.74 12.15 32.11
C LYS A 284 -8.74 11.19 31.48
N LYS A 285 -8.92 9.90 31.74
CA LYS A 285 -8.12 8.82 31.16
C LYS A 285 -8.76 8.38 29.85
N TYR A 286 -7.97 8.30 28.79
CA TYR A 286 -8.44 7.89 27.46
C TYR A 286 -7.60 6.75 26.92
N GLN A 287 -8.25 5.77 26.30
CA GLN A 287 -7.58 4.87 25.36
C GLN A 287 -7.61 5.53 23.99
N PHE A 288 -6.45 5.92 23.46
CA PHE A 288 -6.35 6.69 22.22
C PHE A 288 -6.40 5.80 20.99
N SER A 289 -6.99 6.33 19.93
CA SER A 289 -7.00 5.73 18.60
C SER A 289 -6.02 6.43 17.65
N ARG A 290 -6.02 7.76 17.68
CA ARG A 290 -5.22 8.63 16.83
C ARG A 290 -5.14 10.03 17.41
N PHE A 291 -4.25 10.85 16.88
CA PHE A 291 -4.24 12.28 17.11
C PHE A 291 -3.92 13.03 15.81
N VAL A 292 -4.30 14.30 15.77
CA VAL A 292 -4.07 15.19 14.64
C VAL A 292 -3.27 16.40 15.10
N TYR A 293 -2.12 16.61 14.47
CA TYR A 293 -1.27 17.77 14.65
C TYR A 293 -1.52 18.80 13.56
N TYR A 294 -1.82 20.03 13.97
CA TYR A 294 -1.88 21.19 13.08
C TYR A 294 -0.68 22.07 13.36
N GLY A 295 0.24 22.12 12.39
CA GLY A 295 1.38 23.05 12.39
C GLY A 295 0.96 24.50 12.14
N ARG A 296 1.93 25.40 12.12
CA ARG A 296 1.67 26.84 11.95
C ARG A 296 0.99 27.15 10.62
N CYS A 297 -0.20 27.75 10.69
CA CYS A 297 -0.92 28.24 9.53
C CYS A 297 -1.43 29.66 9.79
N ASP A 298 -0.81 30.68 9.18
CA ASP A 298 -1.19 32.09 9.45
C ASP A 298 -2.51 32.47 8.74
N THR A 299 -2.73 31.92 7.54
CA THR A 299 -3.96 32.09 6.74
C THR A 299 -4.22 30.81 5.94
N GLN A 300 -5.43 30.65 5.40
CA GLN A 300 -5.84 29.49 4.61
C GLN A 300 -4.98 29.22 3.35
N ASN A 301 -4.07 30.12 2.95
CA ASN A 301 -3.16 29.87 1.82
C ASN A 301 -1.68 29.99 2.22
N ASN A 302 -1.37 30.04 3.52
CA ASN A 302 -0.02 30.28 4.02
C ASN A 302 0.33 29.38 5.22
N PRO A 303 0.38 28.04 5.04
CA PRO A 303 0.98 27.17 6.04
C PRO A 303 2.52 27.34 6.05
N GLU A 304 3.12 27.44 7.23
CA GLU A 304 4.56 27.22 7.41
C GLU A 304 4.86 25.71 7.39
N ALA A 305 4.55 25.09 6.26
CA ALA A 305 4.74 23.66 6.01
C ALA A 305 6.24 23.32 5.93
N TYR A 306 6.67 22.31 6.71
CA TYR A 306 7.99 21.68 6.65
C TYR A 306 9.17 22.66 6.75
N GLN A 307 9.08 23.67 7.63
CA GLN A 307 10.14 24.65 7.86
C GLN A 307 10.14 25.17 9.30
N LYS A 308 11.26 25.76 9.74
CA LYS A 308 11.40 26.42 11.05
C LYS A 308 10.88 25.54 12.21
N GLY A 309 9.89 26.00 12.97
CA GLY A 309 9.36 25.29 14.14
C GLY A 309 8.28 24.26 13.84
N HIS A 310 8.03 23.95 12.57
CA HIS A 310 7.23 22.79 12.20
C HIS A 310 7.92 21.53 12.75
N ILE A 311 7.20 20.77 13.57
CA ILE A 311 7.73 19.55 14.21
C ILE A 311 8.10 18.53 13.14
N HIS A 312 9.28 17.92 13.22
CA HIS A 312 9.72 16.86 12.31
C HIS A 312 9.65 15.50 13.02
N LEU A 313 10.60 15.22 13.92
CA LEU A 313 10.63 14.01 14.74
C LEU A 313 10.16 14.30 16.16
N PHE A 314 9.28 13.47 16.68
CA PHE A 314 8.76 13.60 18.03
C PHE A 314 8.32 12.26 18.61
N GLU A 315 8.28 12.20 19.92
CA GLU A 315 7.78 11.07 20.69
C GLU A 315 6.53 11.49 21.45
N MET A 316 5.56 10.59 21.56
CA MET A 316 4.42 10.76 22.45
C MET A 316 4.55 9.82 23.65
N TYR A 317 4.33 10.35 24.85
CA TYR A 317 4.36 9.60 26.10
C TYR A 317 3.03 9.72 26.83
N GLY A 318 2.65 8.65 27.52
CA GLY A 318 1.48 8.58 28.38
C GLY A 318 1.86 8.39 29.85
N SER A 319 1.08 8.99 30.74
CA SER A 319 1.13 8.73 32.18
C SER A 319 -0.24 8.85 32.84
N ASN A 320 -0.42 8.15 33.97
CA ASN A 320 -1.55 8.32 34.87
C ASN A 320 -1.15 8.94 36.22
N ASN A 321 0.16 9.03 36.51
CA ASN A 321 0.70 9.60 37.73
C ASN A 321 2.13 10.10 37.45
N PRO A 322 2.28 11.15 36.63
CA PRO A 322 3.60 11.65 36.28
C PRO A 322 4.32 12.17 37.52
N ASN A 323 5.64 11.99 37.59
CA ASN A 323 6.42 12.54 38.69
C ASN A 323 6.23 14.07 38.74
N PRO A 324 5.75 14.66 39.87
CA PRO A 324 5.46 16.09 39.96
C PRO A 324 6.70 16.98 39.85
N ASP A 325 7.91 16.43 39.99
CA ASP A 325 9.15 17.16 39.74
C ASP A 325 9.49 17.28 38.24
N GLY A 326 8.68 16.67 37.37
CA GLY A 326 8.81 16.71 35.92
C GLY A 326 9.81 15.73 35.32
N SER A 327 10.46 14.91 36.15
CA SER A 327 11.43 13.90 35.74
C SER A 327 10.89 13.00 34.63
N PHE A 328 11.78 12.68 33.70
CA PHE A 328 11.51 11.76 32.61
C PHE A 328 11.98 10.35 33.03
N ASP A 329 11.19 9.74 33.93
CA ASP A 329 11.48 8.47 34.59
C ASP A 329 10.40 7.40 34.27
N GLU A 330 10.34 6.34 35.08
CA GLU A 330 9.38 5.25 34.95
C GLU A 330 7.90 5.66 35.09
N SER A 331 7.63 6.90 35.51
CA SER A 331 6.27 7.45 35.50
C SER A 331 5.74 7.74 34.10
N TRP A 332 6.59 7.71 33.07
CA TRP A 332 6.23 7.89 31.67
C TRP A 332 6.39 6.61 30.86
N THR A 333 5.37 6.29 30.06
CA THR A 333 5.44 5.19 29.09
C THR A 333 5.46 5.76 27.68
N LEU A 334 6.45 5.38 26.87
CA LEU A 334 6.49 5.73 25.45
C LEU A 334 5.29 5.09 24.75
N ILE A 335 4.50 5.90 24.06
CA ILE A 335 3.39 5.45 23.22
C ILE A 335 3.96 5.06 21.85
N ASN A 336 4.64 6.00 21.19
CA ASN A 336 5.35 5.76 19.93
C ASN A 336 6.27 6.95 19.60
N ASP A 337 7.17 6.76 18.63
CA ASP A 337 7.81 7.83 17.87
C ASP A 337 7.06 8.11 16.56
N TYR A 338 7.13 9.36 16.10
CA TYR A 338 6.37 9.87 14.97
C TYR A 338 7.21 10.84 14.14
N GLU A 339 6.88 10.91 12.86
CA GLU A 339 7.55 11.76 11.88
C GLU A 339 6.50 12.49 11.02
N THR A 340 6.58 13.82 10.92
CA THR A 340 5.87 14.54 9.86
C THR A 340 6.61 14.34 8.55
N VAL A 341 5.90 13.94 7.50
CA VAL A 341 6.50 13.66 6.18
C VAL A 341 5.81 14.47 5.10
N LYS A 342 6.57 14.97 4.13
CA LYS A 342 6.01 15.61 2.93
C LYS A 342 5.12 14.61 2.18
N ALA A 343 3.93 15.02 1.78
CA ALA A 343 3.04 14.22 0.93
C ALA A 343 3.70 13.85 -0.40
N SER A 344 4.58 14.72 -0.90
CA SER A 344 5.39 14.51 -2.09
C SER A 344 6.52 13.48 -1.92
N GLY A 345 6.84 13.08 -0.68
CA GLY A 345 8.01 12.24 -0.36
C GLY A 345 9.36 12.98 -0.47
N GLY A 346 9.37 14.31 -0.64
CA GLY A 346 10.59 15.11 -0.70
C GLY A 346 11.30 15.22 0.66
N GLY A 347 12.63 15.29 0.64
CA GLY A 347 13.46 15.55 1.82
C GLY A 347 13.57 17.05 2.15
N LEU A 348 14.43 17.41 3.11
CA LEU A 348 14.61 18.80 3.58
C LEU A 348 14.76 19.84 2.46
N ASN A 349 15.67 19.58 1.53
CA ASN A 349 16.06 20.54 0.49
C ASN A 349 15.09 20.59 -0.69
N ASP A 350 14.11 19.68 -0.75
CA ASP A 350 13.13 19.66 -1.83
C ASP A 350 12.07 20.75 -1.61
N PRO A 351 11.63 21.42 -2.69
CA PRO A 351 10.62 22.46 -2.59
C PRO A 351 9.30 21.87 -2.04
N VAL A 352 8.67 22.59 -1.12
CA VAL A 352 7.34 22.26 -0.62
C VAL A 352 6.31 22.41 -1.75
N THR A 353 5.68 21.31 -2.13
CA THR A 353 4.66 21.26 -3.18
C THR A 353 3.30 21.75 -2.70
N GLU A 354 2.34 21.87 -3.61
CA GLU A 354 0.97 22.22 -3.25
C GLU A 354 0.28 21.12 -2.43
N ASP A 355 0.55 19.86 -2.72
CA ASP A 355 -0.01 18.73 -1.98
C ASP A 355 0.56 18.67 -0.54
N ASP A 356 1.83 19.03 -0.38
CA ASP A 356 2.46 19.20 0.93
C ASP A 356 1.75 20.28 1.76
N ARG A 357 1.44 21.43 1.15
CA ARG A 357 0.70 22.52 1.83
C ARG A 357 -0.70 22.09 2.23
N LYS A 358 -1.42 21.40 1.34
CA LYS A 358 -2.76 20.88 1.62
C LYS A 358 -2.75 19.86 2.76
N LYS A 359 -1.76 18.96 2.81
CA LYS A 359 -1.60 18.01 3.91
C LYS A 359 -1.46 18.72 5.25
N VAL A 360 -0.54 19.67 5.35
CA VAL A 360 -0.33 20.45 6.58
C VAL A 360 -1.58 21.24 6.99
N MET A 361 -2.30 21.81 6.02
CA MET A 361 -3.55 22.54 6.31
C MET A 361 -4.69 21.64 6.76
N ALA A 362 -4.76 20.40 6.25
CA ALA A 362 -5.76 19.42 6.66
C ALA A 362 -5.48 18.86 8.07
N GLY A 363 -4.26 19.06 8.59
CA GLY A 363 -3.77 18.42 9.80
C GLY A 363 -3.11 17.09 9.49
N GLU A 364 -2.00 16.82 10.16
CA GLU A 364 -1.27 15.56 10.03
C GLU A 364 -1.77 14.59 11.09
N GLU A 365 -2.40 13.50 10.62
CA GLU A 365 -2.97 12.46 11.46
C GLU A 365 -1.97 11.34 11.72
N PHE A 366 -1.96 10.87 12.96
CA PHE A 366 -1.08 9.82 13.45
C PHE A 366 -1.89 8.77 14.22
N GLU A 367 -1.79 7.51 13.78
CA GLU A 367 -2.39 6.39 14.48
C GLU A 367 -1.65 6.10 15.80
N VAL A 368 -2.40 5.81 16.85
CA VAL A 368 -1.85 5.34 18.12
C VAL A 368 -1.88 3.81 18.13
N PRO A 369 -0.80 3.12 18.53
CA PRO A 369 -0.80 1.66 18.57
C PRO A 369 -1.95 1.12 19.43
N GLU A 370 -2.70 0.13 18.92
CA GLU A 370 -3.87 -0.43 19.60
C GLU A 370 -3.55 -1.04 20.98
N THR A 371 -2.30 -1.43 21.19
CA THR A 371 -1.78 -1.95 22.48
C THR A 371 -1.53 -0.86 23.52
N THR A 372 -1.72 0.41 23.17
CA THR A 372 -1.49 1.55 24.05
C THR A 372 -2.49 1.51 25.21
N ALA A 373 -1.97 1.48 26.44
CA ALA A 373 -2.81 1.59 27.63
C ALA A 373 -3.50 2.97 27.68
N ALA A 374 -4.56 3.08 28.48
CA ALA A 374 -5.25 4.35 28.62
C ALA A 374 -4.50 5.30 29.57
N TYR A 375 -4.36 6.58 29.17
CA TYR A 375 -3.62 7.60 29.93
C TYR A 375 -4.42 8.90 30.09
N ARG A 376 -4.13 9.62 31.18
CA ARG A 376 -4.68 10.96 31.45
C ARG A 376 -3.71 12.08 31.07
N TYR A 377 -2.42 11.86 31.25
CA TYR A 377 -1.38 12.84 30.92
C TYR A 377 -0.70 12.42 29.63
N ILE A 378 -0.59 13.36 28.70
CA ILE A 378 0.15 13.20 27.47
C ILE A 378 1.31 14.17 27.45
N ARG A 379 2.50 13.65 27.13
CA ARG A 379 3.71 14.45 26.97
C ARG A 379 4.23 14.30 25.54
N LEU A 380 4.27 15.42 24.83
CA LEU A 380 4.82 15.53 23.49
C LEU A 380 6.28 15.94 23.63
N ARG A 381 7.21 15.07 23.24
CA ARG A 381 8.65 15.33 23.25
C ARG A 381 9.14 15.53 21.82
N VAL A 382 9.40 16.79 21.46
CA VAL A 382 9.95 17.17 20.17
C VAL A 382 11.45 16.91 20.18
N LEU A 383 11.87 16.02 19.27
CA LEU A 383 13.27 15.64 19.08
C LEU A 383 13.92 16.54 18.03
N GLU A 384 13.16 16.91 17.02
CA GLU A 384 13.63 17.69 15.88
C GLU A 384 12.50 18.52 15.26
N THR A 385 12.88 19.63 14.63
CA THR A 385 11.99 20.41 13.77
C THR A 385 12.61 20.58 12.40
N TRP A 386 11.81 20.89 11.39
CA TRP A 386 12.29 21.10 10.03
C TRP A 386 13.31 22.24 9.91
N GLY A 387 13.35 23.19 10.85
CA GLY A 387 14.35 24.25 10.91
C GLY A 387 15.75 23.79 11.32
N VAL A 388 15.85 22.62 11.95
CA VAL A 388 17.12 21.98 12.37
C VAL A 388 17.15 20.52 11.91
N TYR A 389 16.57 20.22 10.75
CA TYR A 389 16.50 18.86 10.22
C TYR A 389 17.88 18.20 10.08
N GLY A 390 17.96 16.91 10.39
CA GLY A 390 19.18 16.13 10.41
C GLY A 390 20.10 16.43 11.60
N SER A 391 19.62 17.13 12.63
CA SER A 391 20.40 17.42 13.86
C SER A 391 20.19 16.42 14.98
N TRP A 392 19.15 15.58 14.89
CA TRP A 392 18.82 14.63 15.93
C TRP A 392 19.99 13.68 16.24
N GLY A 393 20.38 13.63 17.52
CA GLY A 393 21.41 12.71 18.04
C GLY A 393 22.88 13.14 17.83
N GLU A 394 23.15 14.19 17.05
CA GLU A 394 24.53 14.63 16.76
C GLU A 394 24.95 15.91 17.52
N TYR A 395 24.02 16.83 17.78
CA TYR A 395 24.31 18.08 18.51
C TYR A 395 23.06 18.74 19.12
N GLU A 396 23.28 19.58 20.12
CA GLU A 396 22.24 20.44 20.73
C GLU A 396 21.82 21.56 19.75
N ALA A 397 20.83 21.28 18.89
CA ALA A 397 20.29 22.24 17.94
C ALA A 397 19.13 23.06 18.53
N SER A 398 19.14 24.38 18.33
CA SER A 398 18.07 25.26 18.82
C SER A 398 17.10 25.65 17.70
N SER A 399 15.81 25.55 17.97
CA SER A 399 14.73 25.94 17.06
C SER A 399 13.50 26.45 17.83
N PHE A 400 12.38 26.63 17.14
CA PHE A 400 11.08 26.89 17.73
C PHE A 400 10.20 25.64 17.66
N ILE A 401 9.10 25.62 18.41
CA ILE A 401 8.02 24.63 18.26
C ILE A 401 6.76 25.40 17.92
N TYR A 402 6.11 25.01 16.81
CA TYR A 402 4.86 25.59 16.34
C TYR A 402 3.72 24.59 16.40
N ILE A 403 2.64 24.97 17.09
CA ILE A 403 1.42 24.16 17.18
C ILE A 403 0.22 25.10 17.14
N ASN A 404 -0.60 24.97 16.11
CA ASN A 404 -1.92 25.61 16.04
C ASN A 404 -2.91 24.83 16.88
N GLU A 405 -2.96 23.52 16.70
CA GLU A 405 -3.90 22.63 17.37
C GLU A 405 -3.30 21.21 17.48
N LEU A 406 -3.62 20.52 18.56
CA LEU A 406 -3.35 19.12 18.80
C LEU A 406 -4.64 18.47 19.29
N THR A 407 -5.21 17.60 18.47
CA THR A 407 -6.51 16.97 18.75
C THR A 407 -6.34 15.48 18.97
N PHE A 408 -6.82 14.96 20.09
CA PHE A 408 -6.74 13.53 20.44
C PHE A 408 -8.10 12.87 20.27
N TYR A 409 -8.10 11.66 19.73
CA TYR A 409 -9.29 10.83 19.56
C TYR A 409 -9.11 9.51 20.30
N GLY A 410 -10.22 8.95 20.79
CA GLY A 410 -10.22 7.71 21.53
C GLY A 410 -11.53 7.45 22.24
N THR A 411 -11.47 6.67 23.32
CA THR A 411 -12.61 6.43 24.21
C THR A 411 -12.21 6.69 25.65
N GLU A 412 -13.13 7.21 26.45
CA GLU A 412 -12.91 7.38 27.89
C GLU A 412 -12.75 6.01 28.54
N ALA A 413 -11.67 5.85 29.31
CA ALA A 413 -11.41 4.64 30.07
C ALA A 413 -11.83 4.84 31.53
N GLU A 414 -12.29 3.75 32.16
CA GLU A 414 -12.61 3.72 33.59
C GLU A 414 -11.39 3.99 34.50
#